data_AF-U6CXJ3-F1
#
_entry.id   AF-U6CXJ3-F1
#
_cell.length_a   1.000
_cell.length_b   1.000
_cell.length_c   1.000
_cell.angle_alpha   90.00
_cell.angle_beta   90.00
_cell.angle_gamma   90.00
#
_symmetry.space_group_name_H-M   'P 1'
#
loop_
_entity.id
_entity.type
_entity.pdbx_description
1 polymer ?
#
loop_
_entity_poly.entity_id
_entity_poly.type
_entity_poly.pdbx_seq_one_letter_code
_entity_poly.pdbx_strand_id
1 'polypeptide(L)'
;APGASAPSAALCRARPPRPAGLSCTMEDGRELDLTYITERIIAVSFPAGCSEESYLRGLQEVTRMLRSKHGDNYLVLNLSEKRYDLTKLNPKILDVGWPELHAPPLDQVCTICKAQETWLNSDPQHVVVIHCRGGKGRIGVVISSYMHFTNVSASADQALD
;
A
#
# COMPACT_ATOMS: atom_id res chain seq x y z
N ALA A 1 -30.72 62.25 2.50
CA ALA A 1 -30.63 60.80 2.24
C ALA A 1 -29.39 60.25 2.94
N PRO A 2 -29.52 59.51 4.05
CA PRO A 2 -28.40 58.87 4.72
C PRO A 2 -28.18 57.50 4.09
N GLY A 3 -26.99 57.28 3.52
CA GLY A 3 -26.53 55.97 3.07
C GLY A 3 -25.89 55.22 4.23
N ALA A 4 -26.62 54.29 4.83
CA ALA A 4 -26.08 53.36 5.81
C ALA A 4 -25.33 52.23 5.07
N SER A 5 -24.02 52.16 5.30
CA SER A 5 -23.16 51.06 4.85
C SER A 5 -23.31 49.86 5.79
N ALA A 6 -23.95 48.80 5.32
CA ALA A 6 -23.93 47.48 5.96
C ALA A 6 -22.73 46.67 5.43
N PRO A 7 -21.93 45.98 6.26
CA PRO A 7 -20.96 45.03 5.77
C PRO A 7 -21.64 43.68 5.49
N SER A 8 -21.38 43.17 4.28
CA SER A 8 -21.85 41.90 3.73
C SER A 8 -21.34 40.71 4.57
N ALA A 9 -22.27 39.88 5.01
CA ALA A 9 -21.99 38.61 5.69
C ALA A 9 -21.37 37.63 4.69
N ALA A 10 -20.06 37.37 4.82
CA ALA A 10 -19.40 36.27 4.15
C ALA A 10 -19.91 34.96 4.74
N LEU A 11 -20.80 34.28 4.00
CA LEU A 11 -21.28 32.94 4.30
C LEU A 11 -20.14 31.93 4.07
N CYS A 12 -19.28 31.77 5.07
CA CYS A 12 -18.34 30.64 5.14
C CYS A 12 -19.16 29.35 5.26
N ARG A 13 -19.38 28.65 4.14
CA ARG A 13 -19.89 27.28 4.13
C ARG A 13 -18.87 26.38 4.82
N ALA A 14 -19.07 26.14 6.12
CA ALA A 14 -18.34 25.14 6.88
C ALA A 14 -18.59 23.76 6.25
N ARG A 15 -17.52 23.12 5.78
CA ARG A 15 -17.53 21.73 5.32
C ARG A 15 -17.76 20.85 6.56
N PRO A 16 -18.64 19.84 6.52
CA PRO A 16 -18.89 19.00 7.70
C PRO A 16 -17.61 18.25 8.10
N PRO A 17 -17.34 18.08 9.40
CA PRO A 17 -16.20 17.31 9.85
C PRO A 17 -16.39 15.86 9.41
N ARG A 18 -15.36 15.31 8.76
CA ARG A 18 -15.31 13.88 8.44
C ARG A 18 -15.37 13.09 9.76
N PRO A 19 -16.10 11.97 9.83
CA PRO A 19 -16.11 11.15 11.03
C PRO A 19 -14.67 10.72 11.33
N ALA A 20 -14.28 10.93 12.59
CA ALA A 20 -12.97 10.56 13.10
C ALA A 20 -12.78 9.04 12.97
N GLY A 21 -12.23 8.61 11.83
CA GLY A 21 -11.40 7.42 11.85
C GLY A 21 -10.31 7.66 12.87
N LEU A 22 -10.07 6.69 13.76
CA LEU A 22 -9.04 6.76 14.79
C LEU A 22 -7.67 7.01 14.15
N SER A 23 -7.36 8.28 13.92
CA SER A 23 -6.00 8.75 13.76
C SER A 23 -5.47 8.90 15.16
N CYS A 24 -4.96 7.80 15.72
CA CYS A 24 -3.99 7.89 16.79
C CYS A 24 -2.73 8.55 16.21
N THR A 25 -2.73 9.87 16.07
CA THR A 25 -1.49 10.65 16.03
C THR A 25 -0.95 10.68 17.44
N MET A 26 -0.37 9.55 17.84
CA MET A 26 0.74 9.56 18.77
C MET A 26 1.96 9.81 17.88
N GLU A 27 2.59 10.98 18.02
CA GLU A 27 3.98 11.18 17.64
C GLU A 27 4.82 10.29 18.57
N ASP A 28 4.85 9.01 18.25
CA ASP A 28 5.66 8.00 18.92
C ASP A 28 6.34 7.21 17.81
N GLY A 29 7.64 7.43 17.62
CA GLY A 29 8.64 6.50 17.06
C GLY A 29 8.29 5.51 15.92
N ARG A 30 7.20 5.70 15.16
CA ARG A 30 6.72 4.73 14.17
C ARG A 30 7.45 4.94 12.85
N GLU A 31 8.65 4.36 12.79
CA GLU A 31 9.50 4.30 11.59
C GLU A 31 8.94 3.38 10.49
N LEU A 32 7.80 2.72 10.74
CA LEU A 32 7.16 1.75 9.88
C LEU A 32 5.63 1.88 9.99
N ASP A 33 4.96 1.76 8.85
CA ASP A 33 3.51 1.64 8.76
C ASP A 33 3.11 0.31 8.12
N LEU A 34 2.25 -0.45 8.80
CA LEU A 34 1.73 -1.74 8.33
C LEU A 34 0.21 -1.73 8.44
N THR A 35 -0.46 -1.95 7.31
CA THR A 35 -1.93 -1.91 7.23
C THR A 35 -2.46 -3.10 6.45
N TYR A 36 -3.47 -3.79 7.00
CA TYR A 36 -4.26 -4.76 6.24
C TYR A 36 -5.29 -3.98 5.42
N ILE A 37 -5.13 -4.00 4.10
CA ILE A 37 -6.05 -3.36 3.16
C ILE A 37 -7.29 -4.25 3.00
N THR A 38 -7.05 -5.55 2.93
CA THR A 38 -8.04 -6.62 3.06
C THR A 38 -7.45 -7.71 3.95
N GLU A 39 -8.20 -8.79 4.18
CA GLU A 39 -7.69 -9.96 4.91
C GLU A 39 -6.45 -10.59 4.26
N ARG A 40 -6.30 -10.43 2.93
CA ARG A 40 -5.27 -11.09 2.12
C ARG A 40 -4.26 -10.14 1.47
N ILE A 41 -4.44 -8.83 1.62
CA ILE A 41 -3.55 -7.80 1.06
C ILE A 41 -3.04 -6.90 2.17
N ILE A 42 -1.72 -6.92 2.38
CA ILE A 42 -1.03 -6.18 3.44
C ILE A 42 -0.13 -5.14 2.78
N ALA A 43 -0.26 -3.88 3.20
CA ALA A 43 0.64 -2.80 2.81
C ALA A 43 1.68 -2.56 3.91
N VAL A 44 2.95 -2.47 3.55
CA VAL A 44 4.07 -2.16 4.44
C VAL A 44 4.85 -1.01 3.85
N SER A 45 4.98 0.09 4.62
CA SER A 45 5.74 1.25 4.17
C SER A 45 6.71 1.79 5.21
N PHE A 46 7.87 2.23 4.74
CA PHE A 46 8.90 2.88 5.54
C PHE A 46 9.09 4.31 5.04
N PRO A 47 9.14 5.34 5.90
CA PRO A 47 9.38 6.72 5.47
C PRO A 47 10.71 6.91 4.74
N ALA A 48 10.79 7.88 3.84
CA ALA A 48 12.02 8.19 3.09
C ALA A 48 13.20 8.57 4.02
N GLY A 49 12.93 9.27 5.11
CA GLY A 49 13.93 9.67 6.11
C GLY A 49 14.31 8.58 7.12
N CYS A 50 13.80 7.35 6.96
CA CYS A 50 14.11 6.24 7.86
C CYS A 50 15.59 5.82 7.73
N SER A 51 16.29 5.74 8.88
CA SER A 51 17.68 5.29 8.93
C SER A 51 17.82 3.84 8.45
N GLU A 52 19.00 3.44 7.98
CA GLU A 52 19.23 2.04 7.57
C GLU A 52 19.03 1.06 8.74
N GLU A 53 19.48 1.41 9.95
CA GLU A 53 19.33 0.57 11.14
C GLU A 53 17.86 0.35 11.50
N SER A 54 17.10 1.45 11.55
CA SER A 54 15.66 1.48 11.76
C SER A 54 14.91 0.65 10.72
N TYR A 55 15.28 0.80 9.44
CA TYR A 55 14.70 0.05 8.34
C TYR A 55 14.95 -1.46 8.48
N LEU A 56 16.19 -1.87 8.74
CA LEU A 56 16.54 -3.28 8.91
C LEU A 56 15.86 -3.91 10.13
N ARG A 57 15.80 -3.20 11.26
CA ARG A 57 15.08 -3.64 12.46
C ARG A 57 13.59 -3.82 12.16
N GLY A 58 12.96 -2.86 11.49
CA GLY A 58 11.55 -2.95 11.12
C GLY A 58 11.29 -4.10 10.13
N LEU A 59 12.19 -4.34 9.17
CA LEU A 59 12.08 -5.50 8.26
C LEU A 59 12.15 -6.84 9.03
N GLN A 60 13.04 -6.96 10.00
CA GLN A 60 13.13 -8.15 10.84
C GLN A 60 11.85 -8.35 11.66
N GLU A 61 11.31 -7.28 12.23
CA GLU A 61 10.06 -7.33 12.99
C GLU A 61 8.87 -7.75 12.11
N VAL A 62 8.72 -7.15 10.94
CA VAL A 62 7.67 -7.49 9.97
C VAL A 62 7.81 -8.93 9.51
N THR A 63 9.03 -9.37 9.17
CA THR A 63 9.29 -10.75 8.73
C THR A 63 8.92 -11.76 9.82
N ARG A 64 9.30 -11.49 11.08
CA ARG A 64 8.95 -12.32 12.23
C ARG A 64 7.43 -12.39 12.43
N MET A 65 6.75 -11.25 12.34
CA MET A 65 5.28 -11.17 12.49
C MET A 65 4.55 -11.91 11.36
N LEU A 66 4.98 -11.72 10.11
CA LEU A 66 4.42 -12.41 8.94
C LEU A 66 4.62 -13.93 9.06
N ARG A 67 5.82 -14.39 9.43
CA ARG A 67 6.09 -15.82 9.64
C ARG A 67 5.23 -16.40 10.77
N SER A 68 5.04 -15.64 11.85
CA SER A 68 4.23 -16.08 12.98
C SER A 68 2.75 -16.19 12.64
N LYS A 69 2.20 -15.28 11.83
CA LYS A 69 0.77 -15.26 11.47
C LYS A 69 0.42 -16.09 10.25
N HIS A 70 1.28 -16.05 9.23
CA HIS A 70 1.01 -16.59 7.89
C HIS A 70 1.93 -17.74 7.51
N GLY A 71 2.87 -18.15 8.38
CA GLY A 71 3.82 -19.22 8.06
C GLY A 71 4.65 -18.88 6.81
N ASP A 72 4.60 -19.76 5.81
CA ASP A 72 5.23 -19.54 4.50
C ASP A 72 4.22 -19.09 3.42
N ASN A 73 2.99 -18.72 3.81
CA ASN A 73 1.87 -18.41 2.90
C ASN A 73 1.86 -16.94 2.45
N TYR A 74 2.98 -16.24 2.47
CA TYR A 74 3.06 -14.84 2.05
C TYR A 74 4.08 -14.62 0.93
N LEU A 75 3.69 -13.81 -0.05
CA LEU A 75 4.54 -13.31 -1.13
C LEU A 75 4.81 -11.82 -0.90
N VAL A 76 6.07 -11.39 -0.96
CA VAL A 76 6.45 -9.98 -0.84
C VAL A 76 6.66 -9.38 -2.23
N LEU A 77 5.93 -8.32 -2.53
CA LEU A 77 6.15 -7.49 -3.72
C LEU A 77 6.90 -6.24 -3.30
N ASN A 78 8.18 -6.16 -3.68
CA ASN A 78 9.00 -5.00 -3.40
C ASN A 78 8.84 -3.95 -4.50
N LEU A 79 8.22 -2.82 -4.16
CA LEU A 79 8.03 -1.67 -5.06
C LEU A 79 9.20 -0.67 -5.02
N SER A 80 10.21 -0.95 -4.20
CA SER A 80 11.43 -0.14 -4.09
C SER A 80 12.57 -0.76 -4.89
N GLU A 81 13.74 -0.13 -4.83
CA GLU A 81 14.95 -0.73 -5.39
C GLU A 81 15.20 -2.12 -4.79
N LYS A 82 15.76 -2.99 -5.63
CA LYS A 82 16.13 -4.34 -5.23
C LYS A 82 17.17 -4.29 -4.11
N ARG A 83 16.96 -5.09 -3.06
CA ARG A 83 17.88 -5.17 -1.91
C ARG A 83 18.14 -6.62 -1.52
N TYR A 84 19.42 -6.93 -1.27
CA TYR A 84 19.86 -8.27 -0.88
C TYR A 84 19.33 -8.69 0.51
N ASP A 85 19.25 -7.75 1.45
CA ASP A 85 18.77 -8.03 2.82
C ASP A 85 17.33 -8.54 2.84
N LEU A 86 16.47 -7.98 1.98
CA LEU A 86 15.09 -8.42 1.82
C LEU A 86 15.00 -9.87 1.31
N THR A 87 15.77 -10.19 0.25
CA THR A 87 15.83 -11.54 -0.31
C THR A 87 16.36 -12.56 0.70
N LYS A 88 17.30 -12.16 1.56
CA LYS A 88 17.84 -13.01 2.62
C LYS A 88 16.80 -13.31 3.71
N LEU A 89 15.94 -12.34 4.03
CA LEU A 89 14.88 -12.49 5.04
C LEU A 89 13.69 -13.31 4.54
N ASN A 90 13.34 -13.15 3.26
CA ASN A 90 12.26 -13.90 2.62
C ASN A 90 12.63 -14.29 1.17
N PRO A 91 12.77 -15.60 0.85
CA PRO A 91 13.05 -16.03 -0.51
C PRO A 91 11.86 -15.83 -1.46
N LYS A 92 10.62 -15.72 -0.96
CA LYS A 92 9.41 -15.44 -1.75
C LYS A 92 9.23 -13.93 -1.93
N ILE A 93 10.19 -13.30 -2.59
CA ILE A 93 10.16 -11.87 -2.92
C ILE A 93 10.22 -11.67 -4.43
N LEU A 94 9.39 -10.74 -4.92
CA LEU A 94 9.41 -10.27 -6.29
C LEU A 94 9.78 -8.79 -6.29
N ASP A 95 10.93 -8.46 -6.91
CA ASP A 95 11.38 -7.09 -7.10
C ASP A 95 10.71 -6.50 -8.35
N VAL A 96 9.72 -5.64 -8.13
CA VAL A 96 8.86 -5.02 -9.15
C VAL A 96 8.76 -3.52 -8.91
N GLY A 97 9.81 -2.92 -8.37
CA GLY A 97 9.89 -1.50 -8.10
C GLY A 97 10.19 -0.64 -9.32
N TRP A 98 9.84 0.64 -9.21
CA TRP A 98 10.17 1.68 -10.17
C TRP A 98 10.61 2.95 -9.42
N PRO A 99 11.32 3.89 -10.08
CA PRO A 99 11.82 5.11 -9.43
C PRO A 99 10.72 5.89 -8.71
N GLU A 100 11.07 6.47 -7.55
CA GLU A 100 10.15 7.33 -6.82
C GLU A 100 9.78 8.56 -7.68
N LEU A 101 8.58 9.12 -7.45
CA LEU A 101 8.02 10.26 -8.18
C LEU A 101 7.77 10.04 -9.68
N HIS A 102 7.93 8.80 -10.17
CA HIS A 102 7.59 8.42 -11.54
C HIS A 102 6.32 7.56 -11.56
N ALA A 103 5.58 7.65 -12.67
CA ALA A 103 4.52 6.71 -12.98
C ALA A 103 5.13 5.34 -13.33
N PRO A 104 4.53 4.21 -12.89
CA PRO A 104 4.99 2.91 -13.31
C PRO A 104 4.72 2.70 -14.81
N PRO A 105 5.61 2.00 -15.53
CA PRO A 105 5.30 1.40 -16.81
C PRO A 105 4.02 0.52 -16.74
N LEU A 106 3.17 0.57 -17.76
CA LEU A 106 1.89 -0.15 -17.76
C LEU A 106 2.08 -1.67 -17.71
N ASP A 107 3.06 -2.18 -18.46
CA ASP A 107 3.46 -3.59 -18.46
C ASP A 107 3.92 -4.08 -17.08
N GLN A 108 4.58 -3.21 -16.32
CA GLN A 108 4.96 -3.48 -14.93
C GLN A 108 3.73 -3.60 -14.03
N VAL A 109 2.75 -2.69 -14.14
CA VAL A 109 1.48 -2.78 -13.40
C VAL A 109 0.73 -4.07 -13.75
N CYS A 110 0.66 -4.44 -15.03
CA CYS A 110 0.04 -5.69 -15.46
C CYS A 110 0.75 -6.91 -14.88
N THR A 111 2.09 -6.92 -14.89
CA THR A 111 2.91 -7.98 -14.29
C THR A 111 2.60 -8.15 -12.82
N ILE A 112 2.53 -7.03 -12.08
CA ILE A 112 2.20 -7.02 -10.65
C ILE A 112 0.80 -7.58 -10.41
N CYS A 113 -0.21 -7.10 -11.14
CA CYS A 113 -1.59 -7.55 -10.95
C CYS A 113 -1.73 -9.06 -11.22
N LYS A 114 -1.12 -9.57 -12.29
CA LYS A 114 -1.13 -11.00 -12.61
C LYS A 114 -0.42 -11.84 -11.55
N ALA A 115 0.71 -11.38 -11.03
CA ALA A 115 1.43 -12.07 -9.97
C ALA A 115 0.59 -12.13 -8.67
N GLN A 116 -0.08 -11.03 -8.32
CA GLN A 116 -1.00 -10.98 -7.17
C GLN A 116 -2.16 -11.96 -7.34
N GLU A 117 -2.87 -11.91 -8.48
CA GLU A 117 -4.01 -12.77 -8.77
C GLU A 117 -3.61 -14.25 -8.74
N THR A 118 -2.52 -14.60 -9.44
CA THR A 118 -2.03 -15.98 -9.51
C THR A 118 -1.70 -16.53 -8.12
N TRP A 119 -1.00 -15.74 -7.29
CA TRP A 119 -0.61 -16.15 -5.94
C TRP A 119 -1.83 -16.27 -5.01
N LEU A 120 -2.76 -15.31 -5.07
CA LEU A 120 -3.94 -15.32 -4.22
C LEU A 120 -4.95 -16.41 -4.63
N ASN A 121 -5.02 -16.76 -5.91
CA ASN A 121 -5.93 -17.81 -6.38
C ASN A 121 -5.38 -19.22 -6.17
N SER A 122 -4.07 -19.39 -5.94
CA SER A 122 -3.49 -20.72 -5.77
C SER A 122 -3.81 -21.36 -4.42
N ASP A 123 -4.09 -20.57 -3.38
CA ASP A 123 -4.44 -21.06 -2.05
C ASP A 123 -5.23 -19.99 -1.27
N PRO A 124 -6.35 -20.32 -0.60
CA PRO A 124 -7.13 -19.35 0.19
C PRO A 124 -6.38 -18.76 1.39
N GLN A 125 -5.36 -19.45 1.93
CA GLN A 125 -4.51 -18.97 3.02
C GLN A 125 -3.40 -18.03 2.55
N HIS A 126 -3.17 -17.92 1.24
CA HIS A 126 -2.14 -17.04 0.72
C HIS A 126 -2.47 -15.57 0.94
N VAL A 127 -1.46 -14.79 1.33
CA VAL A 127 -1.52 -13.33 1.43
C VAL A 127 -0.42 -12.68 0.61
N VAL A 128 -0.66 -11.45 0.14
CA VAL A 128 0.34 -10.62 -0.55
C VAL A 128 0.74 -9.47 0.36
N VAL A 129 2.05 -9.22 0.43
CA VAL A 129 2.64 -8.10 1.15
C VAL A 129 3.23 -7.13 0.15
N ILE A 130 2.66 -5.94 0.04
CA ILE A 130 3.13 -4.85 -0.82
C ILE A 130 4.06 -3.97 0.01
N HIS A 131 5.36 -4.05 -0.28
CA HIS A 131 6.40 -3.32 0.44
C HIS A 131 6.86 -2.09 -0.37
N CYS A 132 7.00 -0.96 0.30
CA CYS A 132 7.65 0.23 -0.24
C CYS A 132 8.48 0.97 0.82
N ARG A 133 9.67 1.43 0.45
CA ARG A 133 10.43 2.44 1.19
C ARG A 133 10.26 3.79 0.50
N GLY A 134 10.06 4.85 1.27
CA GLY A 134 9.68 6.17 0.76
C GLY A 134 8.17 6.40 0.79
N GLY A 135 7.64 7.11 -0.21
CA GLY A 135 6.23 7.45 -0.29
C GLY A 135 5.29 6.23 -0.46
N LYS A 136 4.06 6.37 0.07
CA LYS A 136 2.97 5.38 -0.10
C LYS A 136 2.30 5.43 -1.48
N GLY A 137 2.67 6.39 -2.33
CA GLY A 137 2.07 6.58 -3.66
C GLY A 137 2.16 5.33 -4.54
N ARG A 138 3.32 4.66 -4.56
CA ARG A 138 3.52 3.41 -5.33
C ARG A 138 2.60 2.28 -4.86
N ILE A 139 2.45 2.14 -3.54
CA ILE A 139 1.51 1.18 -2.93
C ILE A 139 0.08 1.47 -3.38
N GLY A 140 -0.33 2.75 -3.32
CA GLY A 140 -1.65 3.19 -3.76
C GLY A 140 -1.94 2.81 -5.21
N VAL A 141 -0.99 3.06 -6.12
CA VAL A 141 -1.13 2.70 -7.54
C VAL A 141 -1.34 1.19 -7.70
N VAL A 142 -0.50 0.35 -7.09
CA VAL A 142 -0.64 -1.12 -7.20
C VAL A 142 -1.97 -1.61 -6.67
N ILE A 143 -2.39 -1.15 -5.48
CA ILE A 143 -3.65 -1.57 -4.88
C ILE A 143 -4.82 -1.15 -5.77
N SER A 144 -4.88 0.12 -6.16
CA SER A 144 -5.98 0.63 -7.00
C SER A 144 -6.05 -0.09 -8.35
N SER A 145 -4.90 -0.33 -8.98
CA SER A 145 -4.83 -1.10 -10.22
C SER A 145 -5.31 -2.54 -10.04
N TYR A 146 -4.90 -3.23 -8.96
CA TYR A 146 -5.32 -4.60 -8.70
C TYR A 146 -6.83 -4.72 -8.45
N MET A 147 -7.41 -3.82 -7.64
CA MET A 147 -8.86 -3.82 -7.37
C MET A 147 -9.68 -3.58 -8.64
N HIS A 148 -9.18 -2.76 -9.57
CA HIS A 148 -9.83 -2.56 -10.85
C HIS A 148 -9.64 -3.78 -11.77
N PHE A 149 -8.43 -4.34 -11.79
CA PHE A 149 -8.08 -5.53 -12.58
C PHE A 149 -8.97 -6.72 -12.22
N THR A 150 -9.17 -7.03 -10.94
CA THR A 150 -10.01 -8.16 -10.50
C THR A 150 -11.48 -7.96 -10.84
N ASN A 151 -11.99 -6.72 -10.80
CA ASN A 151 -13.35 -6.42 -11.22
C ASN A 151 -13.54 -6.63 -12.74
N VAL A 152 -12.53 -6.27 -13.54
CA VAL A 152 -12.56 -6.47 -14.99
C VAL A 152 -12.35 -7.93 -15.36
N SER A 153 -11.40 -8.65 -14.73
CA SER A 153 -11.15 -10.07 -15.03
C SER A 153 -12.35 -10.95 -14.68
N ALA A 154 -12.97 -10.73 -13.51
CA ALA A 154 -14.20 -11.43 -13.13
C ALA A 154 -15.36 -11.16 -14.11
N SER A 155 -15.46 -9.94 -14.65
CA SER A 155 -16.45 -9.61 -15.67
C SER A 155 -16.12 -10.22 -17.04
N ALA A 156 -14.85 -10.36 -17.38
CA ALA A 156 -14.42 -10.92 -18.66
C ALA A 156 -14.69 -12.43 -18.73
N ASP A 157 -14.46 -13.15 -17.64
CA ASP A 157 -14.75 -14.59 -17.57
C ASP A 157 -16.24 -14.88 -17.79
N GLN A 158 -17.14 -14.02 -17.27
CA GLN A 158 -18.59 -14.14 -17.50
C GLN A 158 -19.04 -13.74 -18.91
N ALA A 159 -18.21 -13.00 -19.66
CA ALA A 159 -18.55 -12.50 -20.99
C ALA A 159 -18.19 -13.49 -22.12
N LEU A 160 -17.42 -14.53 -21.80
CA LEU A 160 -17.01 -15.58 -22.74
C LEU A 160 -17.88 -16.85 -22.66
N ASP A 161 -18.80 -16.91 -21.70
CA ASP A 161 -19.89 -17.90 -21.62
C ASP A 161 -21.11 -17.48 -22.47
#